data_AF-A0A011W0D3-F1
#
_entry.id   AF-A0A011W0D3-F1
#
_cell.length_a   1.000
_cell.length_b   1.000
_cell.length_c   1.000
_cell.angle_alpha   90.00
_cell.angle_beta   90.00
_cell.angle_gamma   90.00
#
_symmetry.space_group_name_H-M   'P 1'
#
loop_
_entity.id
_entity.type
_entity.pdbx_description
1 polymer ?
#
loop_
_entity_poly.entity_id
_entity_poly.type
_entity_poly.pdbx_seq_one_letter_code
_entity_poly.pdbx_strand_id
1 'polypeptide(L)'
;MQLEITRELLQYTYGYTAKLDVNEKYPLGMKVIYEPTAYLFDTDTYLLFVKDSDEAGYLTDTIPFPIVKQHEAMHAYVDSINNKRITNIFKHLPEEDFGIVFWGVFDDGGENFRAYHRFEDSYRYSAIIKWCDNNNIPYYIKDPDILQVLQNCQN
;
A
#
# COMPACT_ATOMS: atom_id res chain seq x y z
N MET A 1 -9.02 -23.86 -1.99
CA MET A 1 -8.99 -22.60 -2.78
C MET A 1 -7.66 -21.92 -2.54
N GLN A 2 -7.19 -21.05 -3.44
CA GLN A 2 -5.97 -20.26 -3.23
C GLN A 2 -6.21 -18.82 -3.66
N LEU A 3 -5.63 -17.87 -2.95
CA LEU A 3 -5.70 -16.45 -3.29
C LEU A 3 -4.75 -16.14 -4.45
N GLU A 4 -5.26 -15.53 -5.51
CA GLU A 4 -4.40 -14.92 -6.52
C GLU A 4 -3.97 -13.52 -6.06
N ILE A 5 -2.67 -13.29 -5.87
CA ILE A 5 -2.16 -11.95 -5.61
C ILE A 5 -2.04 -11.21 -6.95
N THR A 6 -2.90 -10.22 -7.14
CA THR A 6 -2.99 -9.40 -8.36
C THR A 6 -2.63 -7.94 -8.10
N ARG A 7 -2.48 -7.14 -9.17
CA ARG A 7 -2.33 -5.68 -9.06
C ARG A 7 -3.55 -4.98 -8.48
N GLU A 8 -4.72 -5.54 -8.70
CA GLU A 8 -5.97 -5.02 -8.12
C GLU A 8 -5.96 -5.22 -6.60
N LEU A 9 -5.51 -6.40 -6.14
CA LEU A 9 -5.38 -6.71 -4.72
C LEU A 9 -4.45 -5.71 -3.99
N LEU A 10 -3.41 -5.24 -4.69
CA LEU A 10 -2.49 -4.21 -4.16
C LEU A 10 -3.24 -2.94 -3.75
N GLN A 11 -4.25 -2.50 -4.51
CA GLN A 11 -4.96 -1.23 -4.26
C GLN A 11 -5.58 -1.16 -2.87
N TYR A 12 -6.10 -2.29 -2.37
CA TYR A 12 -6.72 -2.39 -1.05
C TYR A 12 -5.75 -2.14 0.11
N THR A 13 -4.43 -2.28 -0.12
CA THR A 13 -3.43 -2.01 0.91
C THR A 13 -3.23 -0.51 1.18
N TYR A 14 -3.71 0.40 0.31
CA TYR A 14 -3.62 1.83 0.61
C TYR A 14 -4.44 2.21 1.85
N GLY A 15 -5.53 1.49 2.13
CA GLY A 15 -6.44 1.82 3.22
C GLY A 15 -7.21 3.12 2.99
N TYR A 16 -7.43 3.52 1.74
CA TYR A 16 -8.26 4.65 1.35
C TYR A 16 -9.07 4.32 0.10
N THR A 17 -10.30 4.82 0.03
CA THR A 17 -11.13 4.75 -1.18
C THR A 17 -11.35 6.15 -1.73
N ALA A 18 -11.20 6.30 -3.04
CA ALA A 18 -11.56 7.53 -3.74
C ALA A 18 -13.08 7.70 -3.77
N LYS A 19 -13.55 8.87 -3.37
CA LYS A 19 -14.96 9.25 -3.40
C LYS A 19 -15.12 10.59 -4.09
N LEU A 20 -16.14 10.71 -4.93
CA LEU A 20 -16.49 11.98 -5.54
C LEU A 20 -17.31 12.79 -4.55
N ASP A 21 -16.73 13.89 -4.05
CA ASP A 21 -17.44 14.89 -3.27
C ASP A 21 -17.96 15.98 -4.21
N VAL A 22 -19.28 16.10 -4.30
CA VAL A 22 -19.96 17.08 -5.16
C VAL A 22 -20.29 18.29 -4.31
N ASN A 23 -19.64 19.41 -4.59
CA ASN A 23 -19.82 20.66 -3.86
C ASN A 23 -19.61 21.85 -4.79
N GLU A 24 -20.58 22.76 -4.85
CA GLU A 24 -20.54 23.97 -5.69
C GLU A 24 -19.36 24.90 -5.37
N LYS A 25 -18.74 24.76 -4.18
CA LYS A 25 -17.54 25.52 -3.80
C LYS A 25 -16.28 25.07 -4.53
N TYR A 26 -16.27 23.88 -5.12
CA TYR A 26 -15.11 23.40 -5.88
C TYR A 26 -15.10 24.01 -7.29
N PRO A 27 -13.92 24.28 -7.88
CA PRO A 27 -13.81 24.89 -9.21
C PRO A 27 -14.56 24.13 -10.32
N LEU A 28 -14.74 22.82 -10.18
CA LEU A 28 -15.46 21.96 -11.13
C LEU A 28 -16.81 21.46 -10.57
N GLY A 29 -17.28 22.02 -9.45
CA GLY A 29 -18.46 21.53 -8.73
C GLY A 29 -18.27 20.15 -8.08
N MET A 30 -17.10 19.55 -8.21
CA MET A 30 -16.76 18.25 -7.66
C MET A 30 -15.25 18.14 -7.37
N LYS A 31 -14.89 17.29 -6.42
CA LYS A 31 -13.50 16.96 -6.07
C LYS A 31 -13.42 15.50 -5.67
N VAL A 32 -12.36 14.80 -6.10
CA VAL A 32 -12.04 13.48 -5.54
C VAL A 32 -11.43 13.68 -4.16
N ILE A 33 -12.06 13.09 -3.15
CA ILE A 33 -11.54 12.99 -1.78
C ILE A 33 -11.19 11.53 -1.50
N TYR A 34 -10.25 11.30 -0.59
CA TYR A 34 -9.84 9.96 -0.18
C TYR A 34 -10.27 9.75 1.26
N GLU A 35 -11.18 8.80 1.49
CA GLU A 35 -11.68 8.45 2.82
C GLU A 35 -10.93 7.22 3.33
N PRO A 36 -10.42 7.23 4.58
CA PRO A 36 -9.83 6.04 5.19
C PRO A 36 -10.79 4.86 5.10
N THR A 37 -10.32 3.74 4.60
CA THR A 37 -11.13 2.53 4.38
C THR A 37 -10.38 1.32 4.90
N ALA A 38 -11.04 0.50 5.70
CA ALA A 38 -10.53 -0.81 6.10
C ALA A 38 -11.24 -1.90 5.31
N TYR A 39 -10.50 -2.94 4.95
CA TYR A 39 -11.04 -4.08 4.22
C TYR A 39 -10.97 -5.36 5.06
N LEU A 40 -12.00 -6.18 4.95
CA LEU A 40 -12.10 -7.51 5.53
C LEU A 40 -11.97 -8.54 4.42
N PHE A 41 -11.17 -9.57 4.66
CA PHE A 41 -11.04 -10.73 3.79
C PHE A 41 -11.84 -11.90 4.38
N ASP A 42 -12.72 -12.46 3.57
CA ASP A 42 -13.45 -13.68 3.88
C ASP A 42 -12.60 -14.91 3.54
N THR A 43 -12.28 -15.71 4.55
CA THR A 43 -11.43 -16.91 4.44
C THR A 43 -12.11 -18.06 3.70
N ASP A 44 -13.44 -18.05 3.59
CA ASP A 44 -14.20 -19.08 2.89
C ASP A 44 -14.34 -18.76 1.40
N THR A 45 -14.62 -17.50 1.06
CA THR A 45 -14.88 -17.07 -0.33
C THR A 45 -13.70 -16.40 -1.02
N TYR A 46 -12.67 -15.99 -0.26
CA TYR A 46 -11.48 -15.29 -0.74
C TYR A 46 -11.80 -13.91 -1.36
N LEU A 47 -12.89 -13.30 -0.90
CA LEU A 47 -13.34 -11.99 -1.33
C LEU A 47 -12.99 -10.91 -0.29
N LEU A 48 -12.82 -9.67 -0.77
CA LEU A 48 -12.61 -8.49 0.06
C LEU A 48 -13.88 -7.65 0.14
N PHE A 49 -14.15 -7.15 1.34
CA PHE A 49 -15.30 -6.31 1.65
C PHE A 49 -14.87 -5.09 2.44
N VAL A 50 -15.57 -3.98 2.29
CA VAL A 50 -15.37 -2.82 3.16
C VAL A 50 -15.90 -3.17 4.55
N LYS A 51 -15.10 -2.95 5.59
CA LYS A 51 -15.38 -3.42 6.96
C LYS A 51 -16.77 -3.04 7.49
N ASP A 52 -17.27 -1.87 7.11
CA ASP A 52 -18.53 -1.32 7.61
C ASP A 52 -19.65 -1.34 6.54
N SER A 53 -19.51 -2.18 5.49
CA SER A 53 -20.57 -2.34 4.49
C SER A 53 -21.64 -3.34 4.94
N ASP A 54 -22.83 -3.24 4.35
CA ASP A 54 -23.93 -4.16 4.66
C ASP A 54 -23.53 -5.61 4.37
N GLU A 55 -22.76 -5.85 3.31
CA GLU A 55 -22.24 -7.17 2.93
C GLU A 55 -21.33 -7.76 4.01
N ALA A 56 -20.48 -6.94 4.63
CA ALA A 56 -19.60 -7.40 5.70
C ALA A 56 -20.39 -7.90 6.93
N GLY A 57 -21.59 -7.38 7.16
CA GLY A 57 -22.47 -7.80 8.26
C GLY A 57 -22.99 -9.24 8.14
N TYR A 58 -22.91 -9.85 6.96
CA TYR A 58 -23.34 -11.24 6.73
C TYR A 58 -22.20 -12.25 6.76
N LEU A 59 -20.95 -11.80 6.89
CA LEU A 59 -19.78 -12.67 6.87
C LEU A 59 -19.44 -13.14 8.28
N THR A 60 -19.10 -14.43 8.41
CA THR A 60 -18.91 -15.07 9.72
C THR A 60 -17.45 -15.38 10.05
N ASP A 61 -16.59 -15.55 9.06
CA ASP A 61 -15.15 -15.76 9.23
C ASP A 61 -14.38 -14.76 8.37
N THR A 62 -14.06 -13.62 8.97
CA THR A 62 -13.30 -12.55 8.29
C THR A 62 -12.11 -12.12 9.10
N ILE A 63 -11.06 -11.74 8.37
CA ILE A 63 -9.82 -11.22 8.93
C ILE A 63 -9.47 -9.88 8.26
N PRO A 64 -8.92 -8.90 8.99
CA PRO A 64 -8.52 -7.63 8.39
C PRO A 64 -7.45 -7.81 7.32
N PHE A 65 -7.66 -7.23 6.14
CA PHE A 65 -6.66 -7.18 5.06
C PHE A 65 -5.55 -6.18 5.42
N PRO A 66 -4.27 -6.43 5.05
CA PRO A 66 -3.18 -5.58 5.48
C PRO A 66 -3.26 -4.21 4.81
N ILE A 67 -3.13 -3.17 5.62
CA ILE A 67 -2.96 -1.80 5.16
C ILE A 67 -1.48 -1.43 5.32
N VAL A 68 -0.92 -0.80 4.31
CA VAL A 68 0.43 -0.26 4.31
C VAL A 68 0.31 1.25 4.22
N LYS A 69 0.73 1.95 5.28
CA LYS A 69 0.70 3.41 5.27
C LYS A 69 1.87 3.92 4.45
N GLN A 70 1.63 4.98 3.69
CA GLN A 70 2.67 5.58 2.84
C GLN A 70 3.93 5.95 3.65
N HIS A 71 3.77 6.52 4.85
CA HIS A 71 4.91 6.86 5.70
C HIS A 71 5.76 5.62 6.08
N GLU A 72 5.15 4.46 6.32
CA GLU A 72 5.87 3.21 6.62
C GLU A 72 6.72 2.76 5.43
N ALA A 73 6.18 2.85 4.21
CA ALA A 73 6.92 2.54 2.99
C ALA A 73 8.08 3.52 2.76
N MET A 74 7.89 4.82 3.03
CA MET A 74 8.95 5.82 2.89
C MET A 74 10.10 5.58 3.88
N HIS A 75 9.80 5.31 5.15
CA HIS A 75 10.80 4.96 6.16
C HIS A 75 11.58 3.70 5.74
N ALA A 76 10.87 2.64 5.34
CA ALA A 76 11.49 1.41 4.87
C ALA A 76 12.39 1.64 3.65
N TYR A 77 12.00 2.54 2.74
CA TYR A 77 12.81 2.88 1.58
C TYR A 77 14.12 3.56 1.99
N VAL A 78 14.06 4.57 2.86
CA VAL A 78 15.26 5.27 3.37
C VAL A 78 16.24 4.30 4.02
N ASP A 79 15.71 3.35 4.81
CA ASP A 79 16.52 2.32 5.47
C ASP A 79 17.15 1.36 4.45
N SER A 80 16.44 1.05 3.35
CA SER A 80 16.92 0.13 2.30
C SER A 80 18.07 0.69 1.46
N ILE A 81 18.14 2.01 1.24
CA ILE A 81 19.13 2.62 0.34
C ILE A 81 20.58 2.48 0.87
N ASN A 82 20.76 2.12 2.15
CA ASN A 82 22.06 1.90 2.80
C ASN A 82 23.08 3.02 2.49
N ASN A 83 22.61 4.27 2.41
CA ASN A 83 23.42 5.44 2.10
C ASN A 83 23.49 6.34 3.33
N LYS A 84 24.66 6.35 3.99
CA LYS A 84 24.90 7.11 5.22
C LYS A 84 24.55 8.59 5.11
N ARG A 85 24.71 9.22 3.94
CA ARG A 85 24.37 10.63 3.75
C ARG A 85 22.86 10.84 3.79
N ILE A 86 22.11 9.99 3.08
CA ILE A 86 20.65 10.03 3.03
C ILE A 86 20.10 9.69 4.41
N THR A 87 20.52 8.58 5.02
CA THR A 87 20.07 8.17 6.36
C THR A 87 20.31 9.27 7.40
N ASN A 88 21.43 9.99 7.35
CA ASN A 88 21.70 11.10 8.26
C ASN A 88 20.75 12.30 8.09
N ILE A 89 20.22 12.54 6.88
CA ILE A 89 19.20 13.58 6.66
C ILE A 89 17.93 13.22 7.43
N PHE A 90 17.54 11.94 7.42
CA PHE A 90 16.27 11.48 7.99
C PHE A 90 16.33 11.12 9.48
N LYS A 91 17.50 10.77 10.03
CA LYS A 91 17.67 10.23 11.39
C LYS A 91 17.11 11.10 12.53
N HIS A 92 17.05 12.42 12.35
CA HIS A 92 16.63 13.36 13.39
C HIS A 92 15.48 14.28 12.93
N LEU A 93 14.81 13.92 11.84
CA LEU A 93 13.66 14.68 11.38
C LEU A 93 12.44 14.40 12.26
N PRO A 94 11.67 15.43 12.64
CA PRO A 94 10.32 15.26 13.15
C PRO A 94 9.45 14.50 12.13
N GLU A 95 8.52 13.68 12.62
CA GLU A 95 7.68 12.84 11.75
C GLU A 95 6.79 13.70 10.84
N GLU A 96 6.33 14.85 11.33
CA GLU A 96 5.55 15.83 10.58
C GLU A 96 6.29 16.41 9.36
N ASP A 97 7.62 16.48 9.41
CA ASP A 97 8.46 17.02 8.34
C ASP A 97 8.96 15.91 7.39
N PHE A 98 8.89 14.64 7.82
CA PHE A 98 9.49 13.51 7.12
C PHE A 98 9.04 13.43 5.67
N GLY A 99 7.72 13.46 5.42
CA GLY A 99 7.16 13.35 4.07
C GLY A 99 7.56 14.50 3.14
N ILE A 100 7.65 15.73 3.67
CA ILE A 100 8.05 16.91 2.89
C ILE A 100 9.51 16.78 2.46
N VAL A 101 10.39 16.42 3.40
CA VAL A 101 11.82 16.25 3.11
C VAL A 101 12.04 15.03 2.21
N PHE A 102 11.29 13.96 2.41
CA PHE A 102 11.33 12.76 1.58
C PHE A 102 11.09 13.11 0.11
N TRP A 103 9.98 13.79 -0.20
CA TRP A 103 9.70 14.20 -1.56
C TRP A 103 10.68 15.24 -2.07
N GLY A 104 11.19 16.13 -1.22
CA GLY A 104 12.27 17.04 -1.60
C GLY A 104 13.56 16.34 -2.05
N VAL A 105 13.81 15.11 -1.60
CA VAL A 105 14.98 14.31 -1.98
C VAL A 105 14.70 13.37 -3.16
N PHE A 106 13.51 12.74 -3.19
CA PHE A 106 13.21 11.64 -4.10
C PHE A 106 12.22 11.99 -5.21
N ASP A 107 11.47 13.10 -5.13
CA ASP A 107 10.60 13.58 -6.21
C ASP A 107 11.41 14.41 -7.22
N ASP A 108 12.34 13.75 -7.91
CA ASP A 108 13.13 14.35 -8.98
C ASP A 108 12.47 14.26 -10.36
N GLY A 109 11.25 13.70 -10.44
CA GLY A 109 10.56 13.35 -11.68
C GLY A 109 11.29 12.31 -12.55
N GLY A 110 12.36 11.72 -12.02
CA GLY A 110 13.34 10.92 -12.74
C GLY A 110 13.43 9.50 -12.18
N GLU A 111 14.67 9.02 -12.01
CA GLU A 111 14.91 7.64 -11.61
C GLU A 111 14.68 7.42 -10.11
N ASN A 112 14.94 8.44 -9.26
CA ASN A 112 14.71 8.29 -7.82
C ASN A 112 13.23 8.14 -7.50
N PHE A 113 12.38 8.94 -8.17
CA PHE A 113 10.94 8.84 -8.06
C PHE A 113 10.43 7.46 -8.50
N ARG A 114 10.89 6.96 -9.66
CA ARG A 114 10.53 5.62 -10.16
C ARG A 114 11.06 4.50 -9.26
N ALA A 115 12.26 4.66 -8.70
CA ALA A 115 12.85 3.68 -7.79
C ALA A 115 12.04 3.56 -6.50
N TYR A 116 11.61 4.69 -5.92
CA TYR A 116 10.69 4.66 -4.78
C TYR A 116 9.39 3.94 -5.11
N HIS A 117 8.71 4.26 -6.22
CA HIS A 117 7.44 3.61 -6.54
C HIS A 117 7.57 2.10 -6.77
N ARG A 118 8.66 1.64 -7.42
CA ARG A 118 8.93 0.20 -7.54
C ARG A 118 9.17 -0.45 -6.17
N PHE A 119 9.88 0.25 -5.27
CA PHE A 119 10.07 -0.23 -3.91
C PHE A 119 8.75 -0.28 -3.14
N GLU A 120 7.92 0.75 -3.22
CA GLU A 120 6.62 0.84 -2.56
C GLU A 120 5.70 -0.31 -2.98
N ASP A 121 5.63 -0.61 -4.27
CA ASP A 121 4.87 -1.76 -4.78
C ASP A 121 5.40 -3.08 -4.22
N SER A 122 6.72 -3.30 -4.24
CA SER A 122 7.36 -4.50 -3.67
C SER A 122 7.10 -4.65 -2.17
N TYR A 123 7.24 -3.56 -1.42
CA TYR A 123 7.00 -3.52 0.02
C TYR A 123 5.56 -3.92 0.35
N ARG A 124 4.60 -3.44 -0.45
CA ARG A 124 3.18 -3.75 -0.29
C ARG A 124 2.81 -5.17 -0.71
N TYR A 125 3.34 -5.68 -1.82
CA TYR A 125 3.18 -7.11 -2.15
C TYR A 125 3.77 -8.01 -1.08
N SER A 126 4.93 -7.65 -0.54
CA SER A 126 5.57 -8.37 0.57
C SER A 126 4.71 -8.36 1.84
N ALA A 127 3.99 -7.26 2.10
CA ALA A 127 3.03 -7.18 3.20
C ALA A 127 1.84 -8.12 3.00
N ILE A 128 1.30 -8.22 1.78
CA ILE A 128 0.23 -9.18 1.44
C ILE A 128 0.74 -10.62 1.65
N ILE A 129 1.92 -10.95 1.12
CA ILE A 129 2.53 -12.29 1.26
C ILE A 129 2.71 -12.66 2.73
N LYS A 130 3.34 -11.77 3.51
CA LYS A 130 3.54 -11.98 4.94
C LYS A 130 2.22 -12.15 5.70
N TRP A 131 1.20 -11.40 5.29
CA TRP A 131 -0.14 -11.53 5.86
C TRP A 131 -0.77 -12.88 5.50
N CYS A 132 -0.64 -13.36 4.26
CA CYS A 132 -1.09 -14.70 3.88
C CYS A 132 -0.38 -15.78 4.71
N ASP A 133 0.94 -15.70 4.83
CA ASP A 133 1.76 -16.66 5.61
C ASP A 133 1.32 -16.70 7.08
N ASN A 134 1.15 -15.53 7.71
CA ASN A 134 0.74 -15.42 9.11
C ASN A 134 -0.66 -15.98 9.39
N ASN A 135 -1.55 -15.94 8.40
CA ASN A 135 -2.94 -16.40 8.52
C ASN A 135 -3.17 -17.78 7.88
N ASN A 136 -2.12 -18.47 7.42
CA ASN A 136 -2.19 -19.75 6.71
C ASN A 136 -3.09 -19.72 5.46
N ILE A 137 -3.10 -18.60 4.74
CA ILE A 137 -3.88 -18.44 3.51
C ILE A 137 -3.02 -18.92 2.34
N PRO A 138 -3.40 -20.00 1.64
CA PRO A 138 -2.66 -20.44 0.48
C PRO A 138 -2.84 -19.44 -0.67
N TYR A 139 -1.75 -19.07 -1.32
CA TYR A 139 -1.76 -18.07 -2.39
C TYR A 139 -0.85 -18.47 -3.57
N TYR A 140 -1.05 -17.81 -4.71
CA TYR A 140 -0.16 -17.87 -5.86
C TYR A 140 -0.04 -16.51 -6.53
N ILE A 141 1.02 -16.33 -7.33
CA ILE A 141 1.26 -15.14 -8.13
C ILE A 141 1.43 -15.58 -9.58
N LYS A 142 0.57 -15.08 -10.47
CA LYS A 142 0.62 -15.41 -11.91
C LYS A 142 1.27 -14.32 -12.75
N ASP A 143 1.13 -13.06 -12.35
CA ASP A 143 1.64 -11.91 -13.10
C ASP A 143 3.17 -11.83 -13.00
N PRO A 144 3.91 -11.95 -14.13
CA PRO A 144 5.36 -11.90 -14.12
C PRO A 144 5.93 -10.55 -13.68
N ASP A 145 5.20 -9.45 -13.86
CA ASP A 145 5.68 -8.14 -13.44
C ASP A 145 5.67 -8.02 -11.91
N ILE A 146 4.70 -8.65 -11.22
CA ILE A 146 4.68 -8.72 -9.76
C ILE A 146 5.89 -9.52 -9.26
N LEU A 147 6.18 -10.65 -9.91
CA LEU A 147 7.37 -11.46 -9.58
C LEU A 147 8.66 -10.66 -9.78
N GLN A 148 8.76 -9.87 -10.86
CA GLN A 148 9.92 -9.01 -11.11
C GLN A 148 10.06 -7.91 -10.05
N VAL A 149 8.96 -7.27 -9.66
CA VAL A 149 8.94 -6.24 -8.61
C VAL A 149 9.45 -6.82 -7.28
N LEU A 150 8.99 -8.02 -6.90
CA LEU A 150 9.40 -8.69 -5.67
C LEU A 150 10.89 -9.10 -5.68
N GLN A 151 11.45 -9.46 -6.84
CA GLN A 151 12.87 -9.83 -6.97
C GLN A 151 13.81 -8.61 -6.84
N ASN A 152 13.37 -7.44 -7.31
CA ASN A 152 14.21 -6.24 -7.38
C ASN A 152 14.54 -5.63 -6.00
N CYS A 153 13.89 -6.07 -4.92
CA CYS A 153 14.15 -5.60 -3.55
C CYS A 153 14.96 -6.58 -2.69
N GLN A 154 15.42 -7.71 -3.23
CA GLN A 154 16.20 -8.72 -2.50
C GLN A 154 17.73 -8.59 -2.65
N ASN A 155 18.22 -7.50 -3.25
CA ASN A 155 19.67 -7.26 -3.47
C ASN A 155 20.19 -6.09 -2.63
#